data_AF-A0A060QFF8-F1
#
_entry.id   AF-A0A060QFF8-F1
#
_cell.length_a   1.000
_cell.length_b   1.000
_cell.length_c   1.000
_cell.angle_alpha   90.00
_cell.angle_beta   90.00
_cell.angle_gamma   90.00
#
_symmetry.space_group_name_H-M   'P 1'
#
loop_
_entity.id
_entity.type
_entity.pdbx_description
1 polymer ?
#
loop_
_entity_poly.entity_id
_entity_poly.type
_entity_poly.pdbx_seq_one_letter_code
_entity_poly.pdbx_strand_id
1 'polypeptide(L)' 'MKIRLPLELHRHVKASAKRQERTMNGYIVFLLRQEMEKEKATGPAVESSPVASEQ' A
#
# COMPACT_ATOMS: atom_id res chain seq x y z
N MET A 1 2.02 10.55 -12.24
CA MET A 1 1.03 9.52 -11.86
C MET A 1 -0.32 10.21 -11.68
N LYS A 2 -1.40 9.75 -12.34
CA LYS A 2 -2.75 10.30 -12.14
C LYS A 2 -3.57 9.28 -11.34
N ILE A 3 -3.76 9.54 -10.05
CA ILE A 3 -4.59 8.72 -9.16
C ILE A 3 -5.86 9.50 -8.89
N ARG A 4 -7.01 8.87 -9.12
CA ARG A 4 -8.31 9.42 -8.70
C ARG A 4 -8.59 8.91 -7.30
N LEU A 5 -8.65 9.83 -6.34
CA LEU A 5 -9.02 9.53 -4.97
C LEU A 5 -10.37 10.18 -4.67
N PRO A 6 -11.25 9.50 -3.90
CA PRO A 6 -12.38 10.15 -3.27
C PRO A 6 -11.93 11.42 -2.52
N LEU A 7 -12.80 12.44 -2.49
CA LEU A 7 -12.44 13.76 -1.99
C LEU A 7 -11.91 13.74 -0.55
N GLU A 8 -12.51 12.91 0.30
CA GLU A 8 -12.13 12.74 1.70
C GLU A 8 -10.72 12.14 1.83
N LEU A 9 -10.43 11.09 1.07
CA LEU A 9 -9.11 10.47 1.00
C LEU A 9 -8.06 11.44 0.48
N HIS A 10 -8.39 12.23 -0.55
CA HIS A 10 -7.49 13.26 -1.05
C HIS A 10 -7.14 14.30 0.03
N ARG A 11 -8.13 14.79 0.78
CA ARG A 11 -7.90 15.73 1.90
C ARG A 11 -7.04 15.10 2.99
N HIS A 12 -7.32 13.85 3.36
CA HIS A 12 -6.57 13.13 4.37
C HIS A 12 -5.09 12.97 3.96
N VAL A 13 -4.84 12.45 2.77
CA VAL A 13 -3.49 12.22 2.24
C VAL A 13 -2.72 13.54 2.13
N LYS A 14 -3.35 14.62 1.68
CA LYS A 14 -2.72 15.95 1.61
C LYS A 14 -2.33 16.49 2.99
N ALA A 15 -3.20 16.36 3.98
CA ALA A 15 -2.92 16.81 5.35
C ALA A 15 -1.79 16.00 6.00
N SER A 16 -1.81 14.68 5.84
CA SER A 16 -0.78 13.78 6.36
C SER A 16 0.57 13.98 5.66
N ALA A 17 0.59 14.21 4.34
CA ALA A 17 1.81 14.54 3.61
C ALA A 17 2.47 15.83 4.15
N LYS A 18 1.67 16.88 4.40
CA LYS A 18 2.17 18.13 4.99
C LYS A 18 2.79 17.92 6.36
N ARG A 19 2.17 17.11 7.23
CA ARG A 19 2.68 16.81 8.57
C ARG A 19 4.02 16.07 8.55
N GLN A 20 4.27 15.28 7.51
CA GLN A 20 5.52 14.56 7.32
C GLN A 20 6.53 15.30 6.44
N GLU A 21 6.28 16.59 6.14
CA GLU A 21 7.14 17.42 5.30
C GLU A 21 7.41 16.80 3.91
N ARG A 22 6.42 16.07 3.38
CA ARG A 22 6.48 15.39 2.09
C ARG A 22 5.52 16.01 1.09
N THR A 23 5.87 15.89 -0.19
CA THR A 23 4.90 16.12 -1.27
C THR A 23 3.81 15.05 -1.22
N MET A 24 2.60 15.38 -1.68
CA MET A 24 1.48 14.44 -1.68
C MET A 24 1.81 13.15 -2.46
N ASN A 25 2.45 13.28 -3.63
CA ASN A 25 2.87 12.13 -4.42
C ASN A 25 3.98 11.32 -3.72
N GLY A 26 4.95 11.99 -3.09
CA GLY A 26 5.99 11.31 -2.31
C GLY A 26 5.44 10.57 -1.10
N TYR A 27 4.40 11.11 -0.46
CA TYR A 27 3.73 10.44 0.66
C TYR A 27 2.93 9.21 0.20
N ILE A 28 2.25 9.27 -0.96
CA ILE A 28 1.57 8.09 -1.53
C ILE A 28 2.57 6.98 -1.85
N VAL A 29 3.69 7.30 -2.50
CA VAL A 29 4.74 6.31 -2.80
C VAL A 29 5.32 5.71 -1.53
N PHE A 30 5.51 6.52 -0.49
CA PHE A 30 5.95 6.04 0.82
C PHE A 30 4.97 5.03 1.42
N LEU A 31 3.66 5.33 1.44
CA LEU A 31 2.65 4.41 1.95
C LEU A 31 2.63 3.09 1.17
N LEU A 32 2.70 3.15 -0.17
CA LEU A 32 2.75 1.96 -1.02
C LEU A 32 3.98 1.10 -0.73
N ARG A 33 5.16 1.72 -0.54
CA ARG A 33 6.38 1.00 -0.18
C ARG A 33 6.25 0.32 1.18
N GLN A 34 5.73 1.03 2.18
CA GLN A 34 5.52 0.43 3.49
C GLN A 34 4.59 -0.78 3.42
N GLU A 35 3.53 -0.72 2.62
CA GLU A 35 2.62 -1.85 2.48
C GLU A 35 3.30 -3.04 1.79
N MET A 36 4.04 -2.80 0.70
CA MET A 36 4.84 -3.85 0.04
C MET A 36 5.91 -4.45 0.96
N GLU A 37 6.52 -3.64 1.84
CA GLU A 37 7.50 -4.12 2.81
C GLU A 37 6.84 -5.00 3.88
N LYS A 38 5.63 -4.68 4.32
CA LYS A 38 4.85 -5.55 5.22
C LYS A 38 4.48 -6.87 4.54
N GLU A 39 4.03 -6.84 3.29
CA GLU A 39 3.74 -8.06 2.52
C GLU A 39 4.98 -8.96 2.42
N LYS A 40 6.15 -8.36 2.15
CA LYS A 40 7.43 -9.09 2.13
C LYS A 40 7.82 -9.63 3.50
N ALA A 41 7.60 -8.86 4.57
CA ALA A 41 7.93 -9.26 5.94
C ALA A 41 7.00 -10.35 6.49
N THR A 42 5.77 -10.44 5.97
CA THR A 42 4.76 -11.42 6.41
C THR A 42 4.85 -12.74 5.61
N GLY A 43 5.71 -12.80 4.58
CA GLY A 43 5.69 -13.86 3.58
C GLY A 43 4.39 -13.82 2.75
N PRO A 44 4.28 -14.58 1.65
CA PRO A 44 2.98 -14.74 1.00
C PRO A 44 2.02 -15.30 2.05
N ALA A 45 0.98 -14.54 2.40
CA ALA A 45 -0.14 -15.08 3.15
C ALA A 45 -0.61 -16.32 2.38
N VAL A 46 -0.42 -17.49 2.99
CA VAL A 46 -0.66 -18.79 2.36
C VAL A 46 -2.17 -18.90 2.08
N GLU A 47 -2.55 -18.60 0.84
CA GLU A 47 -3.72 -19.17 0.18
C GLU A 47 -3.26 -19.92 -1.08
N SER A 48 -2.29 -20.83 -0.92
CA SER A 48 -2.23 -22.01 -1.78
C SER A 48 -2.97 -23.12 -1.05
N SER A 49 -4.20 -23.38 -1.50
CA SER A 49 -5.03 -24.47 -1.00
C SER A 49 -4.27 -25.81 -0.99
N PRO A 50 -4.43 -26.67 0.02
CA PRO A 50 -3.85 -28.00 0.04
C PRO A 50 -4.80 -28.99 -0.65
N VAL A 51 -4.52 -29.39 -1.90
CA VAL A 51 -5.10 -30.57 -2.59
C VAL A 51 -4.52 -30.58 -4.02
N ALA A 52 -4.00 -31.64 -4.61
CA ALA A 52 -3.89 -33.05 -4.24
C ALA A 52 -2.62 -33.63 -4.88
N SER A 53 -2.11 -34.71 -4.28
CA SER A 53 -1.27 -35.70 -4.96
C SER A 53 -1.86 -36.06 -6.33
N GLU A 54 -1.02 -36.17 -7.36
CA GLU A 54 -1.08 -37.28 -8.32
C GLU A 54 0.19 -37.29 -9.22
N GLN A 55 0.93 -38.40 -9.08
CA GLN A 55 1.91 -39.08 -9.95
C GLN A 55 3.12 -38.33 -10.53
#